data_AF-X1JZJ6-F1
#
_entry.id   AF-X1JZJ6-F1
#
_cell.length_a   1.000
_cell.length_b   1.000
_cell.length_c   1.000
_cell.angle_alpha   90.00
_cell.angle_beta   90.00
_cell.angle_gamma   90.00
#
_symmetry.space_group_name_H-M   'P 1'
#
loop_
_entity.id
_entity.type
_entity.pdbx_description
1 polymer ?
#
loop_
_entity_poly.entity_id
_entity_poly.type
_entity_poly.pdbx_seq_one_letter_code
_entity_poly.pdbx_strand_id
1 'polypeptide(L)' 'MKVVIMGCGRVGAQLAALLEADGHTVAVLDKDAGSFRRLPVNFGGIALLGNGLDE' A
#
# COMPACT_ATOMS: atom_id res chain seq x y z
N MET A 1 -3.34 -11.37 -8.94
CA MET A 1 -4.65 -10.80 -8.51
C MET A 1 -4.52 -9.30 -8.28
N LYS A 2 -5.63 -8.55 -8.23
CA LYS A 2 -5.64 -7.12 -7.91
C LYS A 2 -6.07 -6.94 -6.46
N VAL A 3 -5.26 -6.26 -5.65
CA VAL A 3 -5.51 -6.05 -4.22
C VAL A 3 -5.42 -4.56 -3.91
N VAL A 4 -6.41 -4.05 -3.18
CA VAL A 4 -6.39 -2.68 -2.63
C VAL A 4 -6.27 -2.78 -1.12
N ILE A 5 -5.28 -2.12 -0.54
CA ILE A 5 -5.03 -2.06 0.91
C ILE A 5 -5.30 -0.64 1.37
N MET A 6 -6.26 -0.48 2.28
CA MET A 6 -6.56 0.81 2.91
C MET A 6 -5.86 0.88 4.27
N GLY A 7 -4.82 1.71 4.35
CA GLY A 7 -3.91 1.90 5.47
C GLY A 7 -2.51 1.35 5.18
N CYS A 8 -1.50 2.22 5.16
CA CYS A 8 -0.07 1.95 5.00
C CYS A 8 0.66 2.01 6.36
N GLY A 9 0.03 1.51 7.42
CA GLY A 9 0.68 1.33 8.71
C GLY A 9 1.71 0.19 8.72
N ARG A 10 2.05 -0.33 9.90
CA ARG A 10 2.99 -1.45 10.03
C ARG A 10 2.55 -2.69 9.25
N VAL A 11 1.29 -3.12 9.45
CA VAL A 11 0.74 -4.32 8.84
C VAL A 11 0.46 -4.10 7.35
N GLY A 12 -0.13 -2.96 6.99
CA GLY A 12 -0.48 -2.66 5.61
C GLY A 12 0.74 -2.62 4.68
N ALA A 13 1.84 -1.97 5.12
CA ALA A 13 3.07 -1.93 4.33
C ALA A 13 3.72 -3.32 4.18
N GLN A 14 3.74 -4.12 5.26
CA GLN A 14 4.29 -5.48 5.21
C GLN A 14 3.45 -6.39 4.31
N LEU A 15 2.12 -6.33 4.41
CA LEU A 15 1.21 -7.10 3.58
C LEU A 15 1.34 -6.69 2.10
N ALA A 16 1.44 -5.40 1.83
CA ALA A 16 1.63 -4.89 0.47
C ALA A 16 2.92 -5.43 -0.16
N ALA A 17 4.02 -5.41 0.58
CA ALA A 17 5.30 -5.94 0.14
C ALA A 17 5.25 -7.45 -0.14
N LEU A 18 4.61 -8.23 0.73
CA LEU A 18 4.48 -9.68 0.54
C LEU A 18 3.65 -10.01 -0.70
N LEU A 19 2.49 -9.36 -0.87
CA LEU A 19 1.61 -9.60 -2.01
C LEU A 19 2.25 -9.16 -3.34
N GLU A 20 3.00 -8.06 -3.33
CA GLU A 20 3.74 -7.60 -4.52
C GLU A 20 4.87 -8.56 -4.89
N ALA A 21 5.63 -9.04 -3.90
CA ALA A 21 6.67 -10.06 -4.10
C ALA A 21 6.10 -11.39 -4.64
N ASP A 22 4.88 -11.76 -4.25
CA ASP A 22 4.15 -12.92 -4.78
C ASP A 22 3.55 -12.67 -6.19
N GLY A 23 3.85 -11.52 -6.81
CA GLY A 23 3.45 -11.19 -8.18
C GLY A 23 2.02 -10.67 -8.31
N HIS A 24 1.43 -10.15 -7.23
CA HIS A 24 0.11 -9.52 -7.28
C HIS A 24 0.21 -8.02 -7.59
N THR A 25 -0.81 -7.50 -8.27
CA THR A 25 -0.94 -6.05 -8.49
C THR A 25 -1.55 -5.44 -7.23
N VAL A 26 -0.77 -4.64 -6.52
CA VAL A 26 -1.18 -4.04 -5.24
C VAL A 26 -1.31 -2.52 -5.38
N ALA A 27 -2.40 -1.97 -4.87
CA ALA A 27 -2.54 -0.55 -4.60
C ALA A 27 -2.71 -0.33 -3.09
N VAL A 28 -1.99 0.62 -2.51
CA VAL A 28 -2.05 0.99 -1.11
C VAL A 28 -2.53 2.44 -1.02
N LEU A 29 -3.53 2.70 -0.19
CA LEU A 29 -4.06 4.02 0.10
C LEU A 29 -3.82 4.36 1.57
N ASP A 30 -3.32 5.55 1.88
CA ASP A 30 -3.27 6.07 3.25
C ASP A 30 -3.52 7.57 3.25
N LYS A 31 -4.03 8.10 4.35
CA LYS A 31 -4.29 9.54 4.52
C LYS A 31 -3.04 10.33 4.94
N ASP A 32 -2.02 9.64 5.45
CA ASP A 32 -0.74 10.21 5.86
C ASP A 32 0.36 9.81 4.87
N ALA A 33 0.90 10.81 4.15
CA ALA A 33 2.00 10.59 3.20
C ALA A 33 3.27 10.01 3.88
N GLY A 34 3.47 10.27 5.17
CA GLY A 34 4.57 9.73 5.95
C GLY A 34 4.53 8.20 6.09
N SER A 35 3.33 7.60 6.02
CA SER A 35 3.12 6.16 6.13
C SER A 35 3.79 5.39 4.99
N PHE A 36 3.87 5.95 3.78
CA PHE A 36 4.48 5.30 2.62
C PHE A 36 5.99 5.08 2.75
N ARG A 37 6.66 5.77 3.67
CA ARG A 37 8.08 5.51 3.99
C ARG A 37 8.34 4.10 4.53
N ARG A 38 7.28 3.38 4.93
CA ARG A 38 7.35 1.98 5.39
C ARG A 38 7.36 0.98 4.23
N LEU A 39 6.97 1.40 3.03
CA LEU A 39 7.04 0.54 1.85
C LEU A 39 8.50 0.33 1.45
N PRO A 40 8.84 -0.84 0.87
CA PRO A 40 10.15 -1.06 0.28
C PRO A 40 10.49 0.04 -0.74
N VAL A 41 11.78 0.41 -0.82
CA VAL A 41 12.24 1.43 -1.79
C VAL A 41 11.95 1.04 -3.24
N ASN A 42 11.85 -0.26 -3.50
CA ASN A 42 11.58 -0.87 -4.78
C ASN A 42 10.14 -1.38 -4.91
N PHE A 43 9.21 -0.91 -4.07
CA PHE A 43 7.81 -1.31 -4.15
C PHE A 43 7.23 -0.98 -5.53
N GLY A 44 6.85 -2.01 -6.30
CA GLY A 44 6.31 -1.86 -7.65
C GLY A 44 4.80 -1.60 -7.71
N GLY A 45 4.12 -1.59 -6.57
CA GLY A 45 2.69 -1.28 -6.47
C GLY A 45 2.39 0.22 -6.53
N ILE A 46 1.10 0.55 -6.53
CA ILE A 46 0.64 1.96 -6.55
C ILE A 46 0.46 2.45 -5.12
N ALA A 47 1.07 3.57 -4.76
CA ALA A 47 0.80 4.27 -3.50
C ALA A 47 -0.04 5.52 -3.76
N LEU A 48 -1.21 5.61 -3.13
CA LEU A 48 -2.17 6.71 -3.27
C LEU A 48 -2.31 7.43 -1.94
N LEU A 49 -2.20 8.76 -1.95
CA LEU A 49 -2.54 9.59 -0.81
C LEU A 49 -4.04 9.91 -0.86
N GLY A 50 -4.78 9.54 0.17
CA GLY A 50 -6.21 9.84 0.24
C GLY A 50 -6.92 9.13 1.39
N ASN A 51 -8.18 9.48 1.56
CA ASN A 51 -9.05 8.82 2.53
C ASN A 51 -9.92 7.79 1.81
N GLY A 52 -9.78 6.52 2.16
CA GLY A 52 -10.54 5.43 1.53
C GLY A 52 -11.99 5.30 2.00
N LEU A 53 -12.41 6.20 2.88
CA LEU A 53 -13.77 6.29 3.41
C LEU A 53 -14.51 7.55 2.93
N ASP A 54 -13.90 8.35 2.07
CA ASP A 54 -14.48 9.57 1.49
C ASP A 54 -15.01 9.25 0.08
N GLU A 55 -16.20 9.76 -0.26
CA GLU A 55 -16.89 9.55 -1.55
C GLU A 55 -16.38 10.49 -2.66
#